data_AF-A0A7Y2C5I7-F1
#
_entry.id   AF-A0A7Y2C5I7-F1
#
_cell.length_a   1.000
_cell.length_b   1.000
_cell.length_c   1.000
_cell.angle_alpha   90.00
_cell.angle_beta   90.00
_cell.angle_gamma   90.00
#
_symmetry.space_group_name_H-M   'P 1'
#
loop_
_entity.id
_entity.type
_entity.pdbx_description
1 polymer ?
#
loop_
_entity_poly.entity_id
_entity_poly.type
_entity_poly.pdbx_seq_one_letter_code
_entity_poly.pdbx_strand_id
1 'polypeptide(L)'
;MFSSGPTAYQGREGRETVNRFAVIVVLALLVTGCKSEDILAEREAYWTGELAVFFSESRTLAELRSWLREHEVIYTFDEQEVVDGEWSVVLEQVDGDGLVCAFWLARLEVKIQSGGMISDHAFSKEGMCL
;
A
#
# COMPACT_ATOMS: atom_id res chain seq x y z
N MET A 1 19.91 -73.56 -35.44
CA MET A 1 19.02 -72.45 -35.84
C MET A 1 18.15 -72.12 -34.63
N PHE A 2 18.44 -71.01 -33.97
CA PHE A 2 17.63 -70.47 -32.88
C PHE A 2 16.53 -69.59 -33.48
N SER A 3 15.28 -69.77 -33.04
CA SER A 3 14.22 -68.80 -33.28
C SER A 3 13.29 -68.75 -32.06
N SER A 4 13.44 -67.66 -31.31
CA SER A 4 12.39 -66.75 -30.79
C SER A 4 10.96 -67.31 -30.59
N GLY A 5 10.29 -67.08 -29.47
CA GLY A 5 10.57 -66.18 -28.34
C GLY A 5 9.51 -66.29 -27.22
N PRO A 6 9.67 -65.52 -26.13
CA PRO A 6 8.73 -65.50 -25.01
C PRO A 6 7.85 -64.26 -25.02
N THR A 7 6.60 -64.37 -24.58
CA THR A 7 5.86 -63.19 -24.07
C THR A 7 5.01 -63.59 -22.87
N ALA A 8 5.63 -63.51 -21.69
CA ALA A 8 4.94 -63.33 -20.42
C ALA A 8 5.20 -61.89 -19.96
N TYR A 9 4.15 -61.15 -19.67
CA TYR A 9 3.93 -60.33 -18.45
C TYR A 9 2.84 -59.28 -18.73
N GLN A 10 1.67 -59.49 -18.14
CA GLN A 10 0.72 -58.41 -17.86
C GLN A 10 1.32 -57.53 -16.77
N GLY A 11 1.78 -56.34 -17.13
CA GLY A 11 2.07 -55.26 -16.18
C GLY A 11 0.77 -54.59 -15.77
N ARG A 12 0.35 -54.80 -14.52
CA ARG A 12 -0.79 -54.13 -13.88
C ARG A 12 -0.25 -53.18 -12.80
N GLU A 13 -0.82 -51.98 -12.78
CA GLU A 13 -0.90 -51.04 -11.67
C GLU A 13 0.36 -50.30 -11.21
N GLY A 14 0.29 -48.98 -11.35
CA GLY A 14 1.24 -48.01 -10.80
C GLY A 14 1.06 -46.64 -11.44
N ARG A 15 -0.19 -46.19 -11.60
CA ARG A 15 -0.49 -44.85 -12.12
C ARG A 15 -0.05 -43.83 -11.05
N GLU A 16 1.12 -43.25 -11.25
CA GLU A 16 1.63 -42.09 -10.52
C GLU A 16 0.53 -41.01 -10.46
N THR A 17 -0.15 -40.95 -9.32
CA THR A 17 -1.13 -39.92 -8.95
C THR A 17 -0.54 -39.10 -7.83
N VAL A 18 0.73 -38.74 -7.95
CA VAL A 18 1.35 -37.71 -7.13
C VAL A 18 1.45 -36.45 -7.99
N ASN A 19 1.13 -35.30 -7.42
CA ASN A 19 1.39 -33.97 -7.98
C ASN A 19 0.47 -33.45 -9.11
N ARG A 20 -0.85 -33.50 -8.92
CA ARG A 20 -1.69 -32.39 -9.45
C ARG A 20 -2.42 -31.66 -8.34
N PHE A 21 -3.04 -32.40 -7.42
CA PHE A 21 -3.69 -31.80 -6.25
C PHE A 21 -2.69 -31.13 -5.29
N ALA A 22 -1.54 -31.75 -5.03
CA ALA A 22 -0.52 -31.14 -4.16
C ALA A 22 0.06 -29.83 -4.74
N VAL A 23 0.26 -29.77 -6.07
CA VAL A 23 0.74 -28.57 -6.75
C VAL A 23 -0.30 -27.46 -6.71
N ILE A 24 -1.59 -27.79 -6.91
CA ILE A 24 -2.69 -26.81 -6.84
C ILE A 24 -2.87 -26.29 -5.40
N VAL A 25 -2.73 -27.14 -4.38
CA VAL A 25 -2.84 -26.72 -2.96
C VAL A 25 -1.65 -25.84 -2.55
N VAL A 26 -0.43 -26.13 -3.01
CA VAL A 26 0.74 -25.27 -2.76
C VAL A 26 0.63 -23.93 -3.51
N LEU A 27 0.13 -23.93 -4.74
CA LEU A 27 -0.17 -22.69 -5.48
C LEU A 27 -1.30 -21.87 -4.85
N ALA A 28 -2.33 -22.52 -4.29
CA ALA A 28 -3.42 -21.84 -3.60
C ALA A 28 -3.00 -21.24 -2.25
N LEU A 29 -2.05 -21.86 -1.54
CA LEU A 29 -1.51 -21.34 -0.28
C LEU A 29 -0.62 -20.10 -0.47
N LEU A 30 0.03 -19.93 -1.62
CA LEU A 30 0.85 -18.75 -1.93
C LEU A 30 0.05 -17.47 -2.14
N VAL A 31 -1.27 -17.55 -2.36
CA VAL A 31 -2.13 -16.36 -2.62
C VAL A 31 -2.64 -15.71 -1.32
N THR A 32 -2.30 -16.25 -0.15
CA THR A 32 -2.83 -15.76 1.14
C THR A 32 -1.86 -14.83 1.91
N GLY A 33 -0.75 -14.43 1.30
CA GLY A 33 0.38 -13.82 2.00
C GLY A 33 0.49 -12.29 2.06
N CYS A 34 -0.23 -11.49 1.26
CA CYS A 34 0.04 -10.03 1.14
C CYS A 34 -0.98 -9.12 1.84
N LYS A 35 -1.48 -9.47 3.03
CA LYS A 35 -2.47 -8.64 3.72
C LYS A 35 -1.98 -7.21 4.07
N SER A 36 -0.70 -7.02 4.32
CA SER A 36 -0.13 -5.72 4.72
C SER A 36 0.10 -4.78 3.53
N GLU A 37 0.57 -5.31 2.41
CA GLU A 37 0.70 -4.53 1.17
C GLU A 37 -0.66 -4.08 0.63
N ASP A 38 -1.68 -4.94 0.75
CA ASP A 38 -3.05 -4.61 0.32
C ASP A 38 -3.64 -3.43 1.12
N ILE A 39 -3.46 -3.41 2.44
CA ILE A 39 -3.92 -2.32 3.31
C ILE A 39 -3.19 -1.02 2.98
N LEU A 40 -1.87 -1.07 2.80
CA LEU A 40 -1.10 0.13 2.49
C LEU A 40 -1.53 0.75 1.14
N ALA A 41 -1.72 -0.08 0.11
CA ALA A 41 -2.18 0.37 -1.19
C ALA A 41 -3.60 0.96 -1.13
N GLU A 42 -4.50 0.36 -0.33
CA GLU A 42 -5.84 0.89 -0.10
C GLU A 42 -5.82 2.27 0.57
N ARG A 43 -5.04 2.43 1.65
CA ARG A 43 -4.93 3.70 2.37
C ARG A 43 -4.24 4.79 1.53
N GLU A 44 -3.23 4.42 0.74
CA GLU A 44 -2.61 5.33 -0.24
C GLU A 44 -3.60 5.82 -1.29
N ALA A 45 -4.40 4.91 -1.85
CA ALA A 45 -5.43 5.26 -2.82
C ALA A 45 -6.51 6.16 -2.21
N TYR A 46 -6.90 5.89 -0.96
CA TYR A 46 -7.84 6.73 -0.20
C TYR A 46 -7.34 8.18 -0.10
N TRP A 47 -6.14 8.40 0.45
CA TRP A 47 -5.61 9.76 0.63
C TRP A 47 -5.33 10.46 -0.70
N THR A 48 -4.83 9.74 -1.70
CA THR A 48 -4.61 10.31 -3.04
C THR A 48 -5.93 10.80 -3.64
N GLY A 49 -7.01 10.02 -3.49
CA GLY A 49 -8.34 10.40 -3.96
C GLY A 49 -8.90 11.61 -3.22
N GLU A 50 -8.85 11.59 -1.90
CA GLU A 50 -9.31 12.68 -1.04
C GLU A 50 -8.57 14.00 -1.32
N LEU A 51 -7.24 13.96 -1.43
CA LEU A 51 -6.43 15.13 -1.75
C LEU A 51 -6.67 15.62 -3.17
N ALA A 52 -6.86 14.73 -4.15
CA ALA A 52 -7.18 15.13 -5.52
C ALA A 52 -8.53 15.87 -5.62
N VAL A 53 -9.53 15.43 -4.84
CA VAL A 53 -10.82 16.13 -4.74
C VAL A 53 -10.63 17.48 -4.04
N PHE A 54 -9.93 17.50 -2.91
CA PHE A 54 -9.69 18.72 -2.15
C PHE A 54 -8.95 19.78 -2.98
N PHE A 55 -7.86 19.42 -3.65
CA PHE A 55 -7.02 20.32 -4.47
C PHE A 55 -7.48 20.45 -5.93
N SER A 56 -8.69 20.03 -6.26
CA SER A 56 -9.28 20.25 -7.60
C SER A 56 -9.51 21.74 -7.92
N GLU A 57 -9.53 22.59 -6.89
CA GLU A 57 -9.67 24.04 -6.97
C GLU A 57 -8.54 24.70 -6.18
N SER A 58 -8.36 26.01 -6.37
CA SER A 58 -7.46 26.79 -5.52
C SER A 58 -7.92 26.76 -4.07
N ARG A 59 -7.00 26.45 -3.15
CA ARG A 59 -7.27 26.34 -1.72
C ARG A 59 -6.38 27.25 -0.89
N THR A 60 -6.92 27.64 0.25
CA THR A 60 -6.21 28.37 1.30
C THR A 60 -5.78 27.42 2.42
N LEU A 61 -4.79 27.85 3.19
CA LEU A 61 -4.39 27.17 4.42
C LEU A 61 -5.55 27.08 5.43
N ALA A 62 -6.43 28.08 5.47
CA ALA A 62 -7.60 28.06 6.36
C ALA A 62 -8.59 26.94 6.01
N GLU A 63 -8.85 26.75 4.71
CA GLU A 63 -9.70 25.66 4.21
C GLU A 63 -9.05 24.30 4.48
N LEU A 64 -7.75 24.16 4.22
CA LEU A 64 -7.01 22.93 4.51
C LEU A 64 -7.11 22.56 5.99
N ARG A 65 -6.99 23.53 6.89
CA ARG A 65 -7.16 23.29 8.33
C ARG A 65 -8.56 22.85 8.71
N SER A 66 -9.59 23.36 8.04
CA SER A 66 -10.97 22.89 8.26
C SER A 66 -11.12 21.44 7.81
N TRP A 67 -10.66 21.16 6.59
CA TRP A 67 -10.72 19.85 5.99
C TRP A 67 -9.96 18.79 6.79
N LEU A 68 -8.77 19.11 7.31
CA LEU A 68 -8.00 18.23 8.20
C LEU A 68 -8.75 17.92 9.49
N ARG A 69 -9.48 18.88 10.07
CA ARG A 69 -10.29 18.65 11.27
C ARG A 69 -11.50 17.77 10.97
N GLU A 70 -12.12 17.93 9.81
CA GLU A 70 -13.23 17.07 9.36
C GLU A 70 -12.78 15.63 9.14
N HIS A 71 -11.51 15.42 8.77
CA HIS A 71 -10.86 14.12 8.65
C HIS A 71 -10.21 13.62 9.96
N GLU A 72 -10.45 14.30 11.07
CA GLU A 72 -9.91 13.95 12.40
C GLU A 72 -8.37 13.86 12.44
N VAL A 73 -7.67 14.54 11.53
CA VAL A 73 -6.21 14.59 11.49
C VAL A 73 -5.71 15.45 12.64
N ILE A 74 -4.90 14.85 13.51
CA ILE A 74 -4.29 15.53 14.66
C ILE A 74 -2.94 16.10 14.23
N TYR A 75 -2.80 17.42 14.30
CA TYR A 75 -1.56 18.11 13.98
C TYR A 75 -1.32 19.28 14.93
N THR A 76 -0.03 19.60 15.13
CA THR A 76 0.39 20.84 15.76
C THR A 76 0.77 21.82 14.65
N PHE A 77 0.12 22.98 14.64
CA PHE A 77 0.41 24.04 13.68
C PHE A 77 0.95 25.26 14.41
N ASP A 78 2.16 25.68 14.06
CA ASP A 78 2.67 26.99 14.48
C ASP A 78 2.47 27.98 13.34
N GLU A 79 1.48 28.86 13.49
CA GLU A 79 1.16 29.91 12.52
C GLU A 79 2.31 30.89 12.29
N GLN A 80 3.23 31.03 13.26
CA GLN A 80 4.35 31.97 13.16
C GLN A 80 5.45 31.47 12.21
N GLU A 81 5.48 30.18 11.88
CA GLU A 81 6.54 29.57 11.07
C GLU A 81 6.20 29.51 9.56
N VAL A 82 4.95 29.80 9.18
CA VAL A 82 4.38 29.34 7.88
C VAL A 82 3.91 30.46 6.94
N VAL A 83 4.24 31.73 7.22
CA VAL A 83 3.96 32.82 6.26
C VAL A 83 5.05 32.83 5.19
N ASP A 84 4.70 32.48 3.93
CA ASP A 84 5.63 32.29 2.81
C ASP A 84 6.61 31.12 2.99
N GLY A 85 6.10 29.93 3.33
CA GLY A 85 6.91 28.76 3.65
C GLY A 85 6.34 27.43 3.19
N GLU A 86 7.05 26.37 3.55
CA GLU A 86 6.63 24.98 3.39
C GLU A 86 6.08 24.45 4.71
N TRP A 87 4.95 23.74 4.66
CA TRP A 87 4.37 23.08 5.81
C TRP A 87 4.08 21.62 5.50
N SER A 88 4.32 20.72 6.46
CA SER A 88 4.00 19.32 6.33
C SER A 88 3.14 18.81 7.49
N VAL A 89 2.27 17.86 7.18
CA VAL A 89 1.37 17.22 8.13
C VAL A 89 1.28 15.72 7.86
N VAL A 90 1.26 14.93 8.93
CA VAL A 90 0.97 13.50 8.84
C VAL A 90 -0.54 13.34 8.86
N LEU A 91 -1.08 12.76 7.79
CA LEU A 91 -2.52 12.49 7.63
C LEU A 91 -2.93 11.22 8.36
N GLU A 92 -2.08 10.20 8.31
CA GLU A 92 -2.33 8.90 8.92
C GLU A 92 -1.04 8.16 9.19
N GLN A 93 -1.04 7.34 10.25
CA GLN A 93 -0.07 6.28 10.46
C GLN A 93 -0.76 4.93 10.21
N VAL A 94 -0.20 4.14 9.29
CA VAL A 94 -0.68 2.80 8.96
C VAL A 94 0.30 1.79 9.54
N ASP A 95 -0.19 0.89 10.39
CA ASP A 95 0.65 -0.17 10.97
C ASP A 95 1.14 -1.12 9.87
N GLY A 96 2.43 -1.45 9.93
CA GLY A 96 3.03 -2.46 9.07
C GLY A 96 2.88 -3.87 9.66
N ASP A 97 3.30 -4.88 8.90
CA ASP A 97 3.36 -6.27 9.39
C ASP A 97 4.58 -6.55 10.29
N GLY A 98 5.49 -5.57 10.43
CA GLY A 98 6.75 -5.73 11.18
C GLY A 98 7.78 -6.62 10.50
N LEU A 99 7.49 -7.20 9.33
CA LEU A 99 8.44 -7.99 8.54
C LEU A 99 9.25 -7.09 7.60
N VAL A 100 8.62 -6.05 7.06
CA VAL A 100 9.28 -5.08 6.17
C VAL A 100 9.44 -3.73 6.87
N CYS A 101 8.33 -3.14 7.34
CA CYS A 101 8.34 -1.88 8.08
C CYS A 101 7.42 -1.98 9.30
N ALA A 102 7.75 -1.27 10.37
CA ALA A 102 6.96 -1.23 11.59
C ALA A 102 5.67 -0.42 11.38
N PHE A 103 5.76 0.70 10.66
CA PHE A 103 4.63 1.51 10.24
C PHE A 103 4.99 2.36 9.02
N TRP A 104 3.95 2.91 8.39
CA TRP A 104 4.01 3.86 7.30
C TRP A 104 3.34 5.16 7.69
N LEU A 105 3.92 6.29 7.32
CA LEU A 105 3.32 7.61 7.48
C LEU A 105 2.84 8.13 6.14
N ALA A 106 1.56 8.47 6.05
CA ALA A 106 0.99 9.23 4.96
C ALA A 106 1.20 10.72 5.25
N ARG A 107 2.06 11.39 4.47
CA ARG A 107 2.43 12.79 4.68
C ARG A 107 1.90 13.64 3.53
N LEU A 108 1.36 14.81 3.89
CA LEU A 108 1.06 15.90 2.98
C LEU A 108 2.03 17.04 3.23
N GLU A 109 2.67 17.51 2.17
CA GLU A 109 3.46 18.73 2.14
C GLU A 109 2.74 19.78 1.31
N VAL A 110 2.75 21.03 1.75
CA VAL A 110 2.13 22.15 1.04
C VAL A 110 3.07 23.35 1.02
N LYS A 111 3.07 24.07 -0.10
CA LYS A 111 3.74 25.37 -0.25
C LYS A 111 2.72 26.47 -0.12
N ILE A 112 2.98 27.40 0.80
CA ILE A 112 2.04 28.45 1.17
C ILE A 112 2.67 29.78 0.77
N GLN A 113 1.94 30.54 -0.04
CA GLN A 113 2.31 31.88 -0.46
C GLN A 113 1.68 32.95 0.44
N SER A 114 2.11 34.18 0.22
CA SER A 114 1.55 35.38 0.82
C SER A 114 0.02 35.39 0.71
N GLY A 115 -0.65 35.76 1.80
CA GLY A 115 -2.11 35.67 1.90
C GLY A 115 -2.65 34.27 2.22
N GLY A 116 -1.79 33.28 2.48
CA GLY A 116 -2.20 31.95 2.92
C GLY A 116 -2.74 31.05 1.81
N MET A 117 -2.47 31.38 0.55
CA MET A 117 -2.84 30.56 -0.60
C MET A 117 -1.88 29.38 -0.75
N ILE A 118 -2.42 28.19 -1.02
CA ILE A 118 -1.61 27.02 -1.32
C ILE A 118 -1.25 27.06 -2.80
N SER A 119 0.04 27.07 -3.11
CA SER A 119 0.53 27.12 -4.48
C SER A 119 0.99 25.79 -5.03
N ASP A 120 1.34 24.87 -4.13
CA ASP A 120 1.82 23.54 -4.49
C ASP A 120 1.55 22.56 -3.34
N HIS A 121 1.45 21.28 -3.66
CA HIS A 121 1.30 20.22 -2.67
C HIS A 121 1.94 18.92 -3.16
N ALA A 122 2.43 18.12 -2.22
CA ALA A 122 2.96 16.80 -2.49
C ALA A 122 2.44 15.82 -1.45
N PHE A 123 2.01 14.65 -1.92
CA PHE A 123 1.68 13.52 -1.06
C PHE A 123 2.83 12.51 -1.11
N SER A 124 3.26 12.03 0.06
CA SER A 124 4.28 11.01 0.18
C SER A 124 3.90 9.95 1.20
N LYS A 125 4.45 8.74 1.01
CA LYS A 125 4.42 7.67 2.00
C LYS A 125 5.83 7.36 2.47
N GLU A 126 6.04 7.37 3.77
CA GLU A 126 7.34 7.16 4.40
C GLU A 126 7.27 5.91 5.29
N GLY A 127 8.05 4.88 4.95
CA GLY A 127 8.13 3.65 5.74
C GLY A 127 9.19 3.76 6.81
N MET A 128 8.84 3.45 8.05
CA MET A 128 9.78 3.30 9.16
C MET A 128 10.11 1.83 9.33
N CYS A 129 11.27 1.44 8.82
CA CYS A 129 11.71 0.05 8.70
C CYS A 129 12.94 -0.17 9.60
N LEU A 130 13.03 -1.34 10.24
CA LEU A 130 14.10 -1.69 11.19
C LEU A 130 15.36 -2.23 10.51
#